data_AF-A0A7C7MSE4-F1
#
_entry.id   AF-A0A7C7MSE4-F1
#
_cell.length_a   1.000
_cell.length_b   1.000
_cell.length_c   1.000
_cell.angle_alpha   90.00
_cell.angle_beta   90.00
_cell.angle_gamma   90.00
#
_symmetry.space_group_name_H-M   'P 1'
#
loop_
_entity.id
_entity.type
_entity.pdbx_description
1 polymer ?
#
loop_
_entity_poly.entity_id
_entity_poly.type
_entity_poly.pdbx_seq_one_letter_code
_entity_poly.pdbx_strand_id
1 'polypeptide(L)'
;MAIHFKKIISVFFIVLFVAIICSSLANAGAVLSDLENQLMCKCDDKCGKVLINCTCSTADKNRKKFAKMLESGLTVDQIVQQQVEKYGETVLSAPTKSGFNLTAWVIPFGALMIGGVGLRKLLNGWVGKSKLDIEFQNTEDGAAPKSGSKKSGEMNASKYSRRLKDELDRLET
;
A
#
# COMPACT_ATOMS: atom_id res chain seq x y z
N MET A 1 -10.61 33.02 -14.78
CA MET A 1 -10.28 32.12 -13.66
C MET A 1 -9.30 30.99 -14.05
N ALA A 2 -9.52 30.28 -15.17
CA ALA A 2 -8.65 29.18 -15.63
C ALA A 2 -7.19 29.56 -15.98
N ILE A 3 -6.95 30.78 -16.48
CA ILE A 3 -5.60 31.25 -16.88
C ILE A 3 -4.73 31.58 -15.66
N HIS A 4 -5.33 32.12 -14.58
CA HIS A 4 -4.64 32.37 -13.31
C HIS A 4 -4.33 31.06 -12.59
N PHE A 5 -5.26 30.09 -12.62
CA PHE A 5 -5.05 28.76 -12.03
C PHE A 5 -3.87 28.02 -12.68
N LYS A 6 -3.73 28.08 -14.00
CA LYS A 6 -2.62 27.47 -14.75
C LYS A 6 -1.28 28.16 -14.50
N LYS A 7 -1.26 29.48 -14.31
CA LYS A 7 -0.05 30.24 -13.92
C LYS A 7 0.37 29.94 -12.48
N ILE A 8 -0.58 29.84 -11.55
CA ILE A 8 -0.30 29.49 -10.15
C ILE A 8 0.26 28.06 -10.06
N ILE A 9 -0.30 27.11 -10.80
CA ILE A 9 0.22 25.74 -10.89
C ILE A 9 1.65 25.73 -11.46
N SER A 10 1.90 26.45 -12.57
CA SER A 10 3.23 26.51 -13.17
C SER A 10 4.27 27.14 -12.25
N VAL A 11 3.92 28.21 -11.52
CA VAL A 11 4.81 28.86 -10.55
C VAL A 11 5.05 27.95 -9.35
N PHE A 12 4.03 27.24 -8.86
CA PHE A 12 4.19 26.25 -7.80
C PHE A 12 5.13 25.11 -8.21
N PHE A 13 5.01 24.58 -9.43
CA PHE A 13 5.93 23.57 -9.95
C PHE A 13 7.36 24.10 -10.09
N ILE A 14 7.55 25.35 -10.54
CA ILE A 14 8.89 25.95 -10.65
C ILE A 14 9.51 26.20 -9.27
N VAL A 15 8.74 26.73 -8.30
CA VAL A 15 9.21 26.93 -6.93
C VAL A 15 9.53 25.61 -6.25
N LEU A 16 8.70 24.57 -6.47
CA LEU A 16 8.98 23.21 -6.01
C LEU A 16 10.26 22.66 -6.64
N PHE A 17 10.46 22.85 -7.95
CA PHE A 17 11.66 22.40 -8.65
C PHE A 17 12.92 23.13 -8.18
N VAL A 18 12.84 24.44 -7.93
CA VAL A 18 13.95 25.25 -7.40
C VAL A 18 14.26 24.89 -5.93
N ALA A 19 13.24 24.63 -5.12
CA ALA A 19 13.43 24.17 -3.74
C ALA A 19 14.12 22.79 -3.69
N ILE A 20 13.80 21.89 -4.64
CA ILE A 20 14.45 20.58 -4.77
C ILE A 20 15.94 20.76 -5.14
N ILE A 21 16.28 21.72 -6.01
CA ILE A 21 17.66 21.93 -6.48
C ILE A 21 18.54 22.62 -5.42
N CYS A 22 17.99 23.47 -4.54
CA CYS A 22 18.76 24.21 -3.54
C CYS A 22 19.04 23.47 -2.22
N SER A 23 18.70 22.18 -2.12
CA SER A 23 18.72 21.44 -0.85
C SER A 23 20.12 20.99 -0.36
N SER A 24 21.20 21.29 -1.08
CA SER A 24 22.52 20.73 -0.79
C SER A 24 23.50 21.75 -0.17
N LEU A 25 23.25 22.11 1.09
CA LEU A 25 24.33 22.49 2.02
C LEU A 25 24.56 21.30 2.97
N ALA A 26 25.42 20.37 2.56
CA ALA A 26 25.69 19.16 3.32
C ALA A 26 26.89 19.34 4.27
N ASN A 27 26.68 19.08 5.57
CA ASN A 27 27.75 19.06 6.56
C ASN A 27 28.53 17.73 6.47
N ALA A 28 29.82 17.76 6.11
CA ALA A 28 30.64 16.57 5.81
C ALA A 28 30.60 15.48 6.90
N GLY A 29 30.49 15.85 8.18
CA GLY A 29 30.37 14.88 9.29
C GLY A 29 29.05 14.11 9.30
N ALA A 30 27.93 14.76 8.97
CA ALA A 30 26.63 14.10 8.88
C ALA A 30 26.58 13.14 7.68
N VAL A 31 27.23 13.51 6.57
CA VAL A 31 27.29 12.73 5.33
C VAL A 31 28.01 11.40 5.53
N LEU A 32 29.14 11.39 6.25
CA LEU A 32 29.85 10.15 6.55
C LEU A 32 29.03 9.23 7.45
N SER A 33 28.37 9.77 8.49
CA SER A 33 27.52 8.97 9.38
C SER A 33 26.32 8.36 8.67
N ASP A 34 25.74 9.06 7.68
CA ASP A 34 24.65 8.55 6.87
C ASP A 34 25.12 7.39 5.97
N LEU A 35 26.27 7.55 5.33
CA LEU A 35 26.89 6.50 4.53
C LEU A 35 27.21 5.24 5.37
N GLU A 36 27.73 5.41 6.58
CA GLU A 36 28.01 4.30 7.49
C GLU A 36 26.74 3.60 8.00
N ASN A 37 25.62 4.32 8.09
CA ASN A 37 24.32 3.75 8.45
C ASN A 37 23.73 2.90 7.33
N GLN A 38 24.03 3.21 6.06
CA GLN A 38 23.50 2.50 4.90
C GLN A 38 24.28 1.23 4.56
N LEU A 39 25.47 1.02 5.14
CA LEU A 39 26.36 -0.09 4.81
C LEU A 39 26.60 -1.03 6.00
N MET A 40 26.75 -2.31 5.70
CA MET A 40 27.13 -3.39 6.62
C MET A 40 28.64 -3.60 6.59
N CYS A 41 29.23 -3.88 7.75
CA CYS A 41 30.67 -4.16 7.82
C CYS A 41 30.98 -5.58 7.32
N LYS A 42 31.64 -5.67 6.16
CA LYS A 42 32.21 -6.92 5.62
C LYS A 42 33.60 -7.16 6.21
N CYS A 43 33.65 -7.50 7.49
CA CYS A 43 34.89 -7.94 8.15
C CYS A 43 34.99 -9.46 8.15
N ASP A 44 36.22 -9.98 8.12
CA ASP A 44 36.50 -11.42 8.12
C ASP A 44 35.96 -12.12 9.39
N ASP A 45 35.87 -11.37 10.50
CA ASP A 45 35.35 -11.81 11.79
C ASP A 45 33.82 -12.00 11.81
N LYS A 46 33.13 -11.82 10.67
CA LYS A 46 31.66 -11.97 10.51
C LYS A 46 30.84 -11.25 11.58
N CYS A 47 31.21 -10.03 11.97
CA CYS A 47 30.52 -9.35 13.07
C CYS A 47 29.04 -9.03 12.79
N GLY A 48 28.64 -8.93 11.51
CA GLY A 48 27.25 -8.75 11.09
C GLY A 48 26.62 -7.41 11.50
N LYS A 49 27.42 -6.42 11.88
CA LYS A 49 26.95 -5.09 12.30
C LYS A 49 26.95 -4.08 11.16
N VAL A 50 26.04 -3.12 11.25
CA VAL A 50 26.08 -1.87 10.47
C VAL A 50 27.45 -1.21 10.68
N LEU A 51 28.03 -0.62 9.63
CA LEU A 51 29.37 -0.04 9.66
C LEU A 51 29.53 1.00 10.77
N ILE A 52 28.51 1.85 10.98
CA ILE A 52 28.54 2.87 12.04
C ILE A 52 28.79 2.26 13.43
N ASN A 53 28.20 1.08 13.69
CA ASN A 53 28.23 0.38 14.98
C ASN A 53 29.40 -0.61 15.10
N CYS A 54 30.31 -0.66 14.12
CA CYS A 54 31.40 -1.62 14.07
C CYS A 54 32.75 -0.98 14.36
N THR A 55 33.49 -1.48 15.35
CA THR A 55 34.77 -0.92 15.80
C THR A 55 35.98 -1.78 15.38
N CYS A 56 35.86 -2.58 14.32
CA CYS A 56 36.97 -3.41 13.83
C CYS A 56 37.92 -2.62 12.92
N SER A 57 39.16 -3.10 12.76
CA SER A 57 40.18 -2.44 11.91
C SER A 57 39.71 -2.26 10.46
N THR A 58 38.94 -3.21 9.93
CA THR A 58 38.36 -3.11 8.58
C THR A 58 37.31 -2.02 8.49
N ALA A 59 36.49 -1.81 9.54
CA ALA A 59 35.55 -0.71 9.59
C ALA A 59 36.31 0.63 9.54
N ASP A 60 37.34 0.81 10.37
CA ASP A 60 38.12 2.05 10.41
C ASP A 60 38.80 2.37 9.08
N LYS A 61 39.32 1.35 8.39
CA LYS A 61 39.88 1.50 7.03
C LYS A 61 38.81 1.96 6.03
N ASN A 62 37.61 1.38 6.09
CA ASN A 62 36.50 1.78 5.22
C ASN A 62 36.04 3.21 5.52
N ARG A 63 35.91 3.61 6.79
CA ARG A 63 35.55 5.00 7.16
C ARG A 63 36.52 6.01 6.58
N LYS A 64 37.84 5.76 6.72
CA LYS A 64 38.88 6.61 6.14
C LYS A 64 38.81 6.64 4.61
N LYS A 65 38.53 5.52 3.97
CA LYS A 65 38.36 5.44 2.51
C LYS A 65 37.16 6.26 2.06
N PHE A 66 36.02 6.09 2.72
CA PHE A 66 34.78 6.81 2.39
C PHE A 66 34.87 8.30 2.66
N ALA A 67 35.52 8.72 3.75
CA ALA A 67 35.82 10.12 4.01
C ALA A 67 36.59 10.76 2.84
N LYS A 68 37.63 10.09 2.33
CA LYS A 68 38.37 10.56 1.15
C LYS A 68 37.52 10.63 -0.12
N MET A 69 36.60 9.67 -0.33
CA MET A 69 35.70 9.68 -1.49
C MET A 69 34.71 10.85 -1.40
N LEU A 70 34.17 11.13 -0.22
CA LEU A 70 33.33 12.30 0.04
C LEU A 70 34.09 13.61 -0.15
N GLU A 71 35.34 13.69 0.33
CA GLU A 71 36.23 14.84 0.11
C GLU A 71 36.54 15.07 -1.37
N SER A 72 36.60 14.00 -2.17
CA SER A 72 36.77 14.11 -3.63
C SER A 72 35.50 14.53 -4.38
N GLY A 73 34.40 14.78 -3.68
CA GLY A 73 33.14 15.29 -4.25
C GLY A 73 32.13 14.21 -4.64
N LEU A 74 32.37 12.93 -4.31
CA LEU A 74 31.37 11.88 -4.52
C LEU A 74 30.24 12.02 -3.49
N THR A 75 29.03 11.68 -3.91
CA THR A 75 27.86 11.64 -3.01
C THR A 75 27.73 10.30 -2.30
N VAL A 76 26.97 10.27 -1.21
CA VAL A 76 26.66 9.03 -0.45
C VAL A 76 26.08 7.97 -1.38
N ASP A 77 25.08 8.33 -2.18
CA ASP A 77 24.41 7.40 -3.10
C ASP A 77 25.38 6.80 -4.12
N GLN A 78 26.32 7.61 -4.65
CA GLN A 78 27.33 7.13 -5.59
C GLN A 78 28.27 6.11 -4.93
N ILE A 79 28.71 6.39 -3.70
CA ILE A 79 29.60 5.47 -2.97
C ILE A 79 28.86 4.18 -2.60
N VAL A 80 27.60 4.28 -2.16
CA VAL A 80 26.75 3.12 -1.87
C VAL A 80 26.58 2.26 -3.13
N GLN A 81 26.28 2.86 -4.28
CA GLN A 81 26.14 2.13 -5.54
C GLN A 81 27.42 1.39 -5.94
N GLN A 82 28.59 2.03 -5.85
CA GLN A 82 29.87 1.36 -6.09
C GLN A 82 30.10 0.18 -5.14
N GLN A 83 29.67 0.32 -3.89
CA GLN A 83 29.81 -0.73 -2.90
C GLN A 83 28.84 -1.90 -3.16
N VAL A 84 27.61 -1.61 -3.60
CA VAL A 84 26.63 -2.62 -4.04
C VAL A 84 27.10 -3.33 -5.30
N GLU A 85 27.71 -2.62 -6.26
CA GLU A 85 28.28 -3.24 -7.45
C GLU A 85 29.41 -4.22 -7.10
N LYS A 86 30.21 -3.88 -6.09
CA LYS A 86 31.34 -4.72 -5.65
C LYS A 86 30.95 -5.90 -4.76
N TYR A 87 30.00 -5.72 -3.84
CA TYR A 87 29.66 -6.69 -2.79
C TYR A 87 28.22 -7.24 -2.87
N GLY A 88 27.45 -6.79 -3.86
CA GLY A 88 26.02 -7.07 -3.99
C GLY A 88 25.16 -6.31 -2.98
N GLU A 89 23.84 -6.52 -3.05
CA GLU A 89 22.88 -5.87 -2.13
C GLU A 89 23.05 -6.28 -0.66
N THR A 90 23.78 -7.38 -0.39
CA THR A 90 24.06 -7.86 0.97
C THR A 90 24.97 -6.93 1.78
N VAL A 91 25.57 -5.92 1.13
CA VAL A 91 26.35 -4.89 1.82
C VAL A 91 25.48 -3.78 2.36
N LEU A 92 24.22 -3.67 1.93
CA LEU A 92 23.32 -2.65 2.43
C LEU A 92 22.77 -3.05 3.79
N SER A 93 22.59 -2.07 4.66
CA SER A 93 21.93 -2.27 5.95
C SER A 93 20.42 -2.47 5.82
N ALA A 94 19.83 -1.94 4.75
CA ALA A 94 18.44 -2.09 4.40
C ALA A 94 18.32 -2.52 2.92
N PRO A 95 17.30 -3.33 2.58
CA PRO A 95 17.12 -3.79 1.21
C PRO A 95 16.80 -2.59 0.29
N THR A 96 17.24 -2.66 -0.97
CA THR A 96 17.11 -1.57 -1.94
C THR A 96 15.64 -1.22 -2.16
N LYS A 97 15.28 0.07 -2.25
CA LYS A 97 13.89 0.48 -2.52
C LYS A 97 13.49 0.31 -4.00
N SER A 98 14.12 -0.61 -4.72
CA SER A 98 13.98 -0.77 -6.17
C SER A 98 13.67 -2.22 -6.55
N GLY A 99 13.14 -2.42 -7.77
CA GLY A 99 12.89 -3.73 -8.35
C GLY A 99 11.87 -4.57 -7.57
N PHE A 100 12.23 -5.83 -7.28
CA PHE A 100 11.34 -6.80 -6.63
C PHE A 100 10.93 -6.36 -5.21
N ASN A 101 11.81 -5.69 -4.47
CA ASN A 101 11.47 -5.21 -3.13
C ASN A 101 10.30 -4.20 -3.13
N LEU A 102 10.15 -3.43 -4.21
CA LEU A 102 9.00 -2.53 -4.36
C LEU A 102 7.69 -3.31 -4.52
N THR A 103 7.70 -4.43 -5.24
CA THR A 103 6.49 -5.26 -5.41
C THR A 103 6.01 -5.86 -4.09
N ALA A 104 6.91 -6.18 -3.15
CA ALA A 104 6.52 -6.62 -1.82
C ALA A 104 5.68 -5.57 -1.05
N TRP A 105 5.93 -4.28 -1.31
CA TRP A 105 5.14 -3.18 -0.75
C TRP A 105 3.87 -2.88 -1.55
N VAL A 106 3.91 -2.95 -2.87
CA VAL A 106 2.78 -2.57 -3.74
C VAL A 106 1.72 -3.66 -3.82
N ILE A 107 2.12 -4.94 -3.88
CA ILE A 107 1.20 -6.07 -4.07
C ILE A 107 0.13 -6.16 -2.98
N PRO A 108 0.41 -6.00 -1.68
CA PRO A 108 -0.64 -6.07 -0.65
C PRO A 108 -1.78 -5.06 -0.90
N PHE A 109 -1.45 -3.81 -1.21
CA PHE A 109 -2.47 -2.79 -1.51
C PHE A 109 -3.14 -3.03 -2.85
N GLY A 110 -2.39 -3.45 -3.88
CA GLY A 110 -2.92 -3.81 -5.18
C GLY A 110 -3.92 -4.96 -5.11
N ALA A 111 -3.58 -6.03 -4.38
CA ALA A 111 -4.44 -7.20 -4.17
C ALA A 111 -5.72 -6.83 -3.44
N LEU A 112 -5.66 -6.02 -2.38
CA LEU A 112 -6.84 -5.53 -1.67
C LEU A 112 -7.74 -4.66 -2.55
N MET A 113 -7.15 -3.76 -3.35
CA MET A 113 -7.91 -2.93 -4.29
C MET A 113 -8.59 -3.78 -5.37
N ILE A 114 -7.87 -4.70 -5.99
CA ILE A 114 -8.40 -5.59 -7.03
C ILE A 114 -9.49 -6.49 -6.43
N GLY A 115 -9.25 -7.09 -5.26
CA GLY A 115 -10.22 -7.93 -4.56
C GLY A 115 -11.48 -7.16 -4.17
N GLY A 116 -11.33 -5.96 -3.60
CA GLY A 116 -12.45 -5.11 -3.20
C GLY A 116 -13.29 -4.63 -4.39
N VAL A 117 -12.66 -4.17 -5.47
CA VAL A 117 -13.35 -3.75 -6.69
C VAL A 117 -14.01 -4.94 -7.38
N GLY A 118 -13.32 -6.08 -7.45
CA GLY A 118 -13.85 -7.32 -8.02
C GLY A 118 -15.09 -7.80 -7.28
N LEU A 119 -15.02 -7.86 -5.94
CA LEU A 119 -16.16 -8.23 -5.09
C LEU A 119 -17.33 -7.25 -5.28
N ARG A 120 -17.07 -5.94 -5.29
CA ARG A 120 -18.11 -4.92 -5.53
C ARG A 120 -18.79 -5.09 -6.89
N LYS A 121 -18.03 -5.37 -7.96
CA LYS A 121 -18.59 -5.61 -9.30
C LYS A 121 -19.44 -6.87 -9.35
N LEU A 122 -18.98 -7.95 -8.73
CA LEU A 122 -19.74 -9.21 -8.63
C LEU A 122 -21.05 -9.00 -7.88
N LEU A 123 -21.01 -8.33 -6.72
CA LEU A 123 -22.20 -8.00 -5.94
C LEU A 123 -23.16 -7.10 -6.72
N ASN A 124 -22.68 -6.07 -7.40
CA ASN A 124 -23.52 -5.20 -8.24
C ASN A 124 -24.16 -5.96 -9.42
N GLY A 125 -23.44 -6.91 -10.02
CA GLY A 125 -23.96 -7.74 -11.10
C GLY A 125 -25.04 -8.74 -10.63
N TRP A 126 -24.95 -9.21 -9.38
CA TRP A 126 -25.97 -10.07 -8.76
C TRP A 126 -27.16 -9.29 -8.22
N VAL A 127 -26.94 -8.13 -7.62
CA VAL A 127 -27.99 -7.27 -7.04
C VAL A 127 -28.75 -6.49 -8.11
N GLY A 128 -28.14 -6.21 -9.27
CA GLY A 128 -28.78 -5.47 -10.37
C GLY A 128 -29.85 -6.25 -11.15
N LYS A 129 -30.00 -7.56 -10.93
CA LYS A 129 -30.96 -8.41 -11.67
C LYS A 129 -32.37 -8.43 -11.05
N SER A 130 -32.69 -7.48 -10.17
CA SER A 130 -34.00 -7.34 -9.53
C SER A 130 -34.71 -6.01 -9.81
N LYS A 131 -34.30 -5.25 -10.84
CA LYS A 131 -34.99 -3.99 -11.20
C LYS A 131 -34.94 -3.66 -12.68
N LEU A 132 -35.51 -4.52 -13.52
CA LEU A 132 -35.93 -4.17 -14.89
C LEU A 132 -37.28 -4.79 -15.28
N ASP A 133 -38.12 -5.14 -14.30
CA ASP A 133 -39.53 -5.53 -14.50
C ASP A 133 -40.51 -4.58 -13.76
N ILE A 134 -40.07 -3.36 -13.45
CA ILE A 134 -40.90 -2.31 -12.84
C ILE A 134 -40.73 -1.00 -13.64
N GLU A 135 -41.16 -1.00 -14.90
CA GLU A 135 -41.39 0.25 -15.68
C GLU A 135 -42.38 0.05 -16.85
N PHE A 136 -42.95 -1.14 -17.07
CA PHE A 136 -43.91 -1.37 -18.19
C PHE A 136 -45.34 -1.76 -17.80
N GLN A 137 -45.73 -1.70 -16.52
CA GLN A 137 -47.13 -1.93 -16.12
C GLN A 137 -47.64 -0.92 -15.08
N ASN A 138 -47.54 0.38 -15.39
CA ASN A 138 -48.35 1.40 -14.72
C ASN A 138 -49.14 2.21 -15.75
N THR A 139 -50.01 1.50 -16.44
CA THR A 139 -51.30 1.93 -17.02
C THR A 139 -52.02 0.59 -17.08
N GLU A 140 -52.83 0.16 -16.12
CA GLU A 140 -53.85 0.83 -15.34
C GLU A 140 -54.02 0.05 -13.99
N ASP A 141 -54.61 0.73 -13.00
CA ASP A 141 -55.28 0.15 -11.81
C ASP A 141 -54.43 -0.29 -10.60
N GLY A 142 -54.36 0.60 -9.60
CA GLY A 142 -54.62 0.26 -8.19
C GLY A 142 -53.60 -0.59 -7.41
N ALA A 143 -52.92 0.07 -6.47
CA ALA A 143 -52.37 -0.47 -5.21
C ALA A 143 -51.09 -1.35 -5.24
N ALA A 144 -50.00 -0.74 -4.74
CA ALA A 144 -48.86 -1.31 -3.99
C ALA A 144 -48.18 -2.61 -4.48
N PRO A 145 -46.90 -2.59 -4.93
CA PRO A 145 -46.20 -3.82 -5.30
C PRO A 145 -45.46 -4.43 -4.09
N LYS A 146 -45.89 -5.62 -3.66
CA LYS A 146 -45.10 -6.47 -2.74
C LYS A 146 -44.21 -7.43 -3.51
N SER A 147 -42.91 -7.14 -3.41
CA SER A 147 -41.74 -7.99 -3.62
C SER A 147 -41.98 -9.51 -3.45
N GLY A 148 -41.52 -10.26 -4.46
CA GLY A 148 -41.54 -11.72 -4.59
C GLY A 148 -40.63 -12.49 -3.63
N SER A 149 -40.65 -12.14 -2.34
CA SER A 149 -40.12 -12.98 -1.24
C SER A 149 -41.23 -13.73 -0.49
N LYS A 150 -42.49 -13.56 -0.89
CA LYS A 150 -43.64 -13.95 -0.07
C LYS A 150 -44.01 -15.43 -0.16
N LYS A 151 -43.87 -16.11 -1.30
CA LYS A 151 -44.37 -17.50 -1.46
C LYS A 151 -43.61 -18.51 -0.59
N SER A 152 -42.29 -18.34 -0.42
CA SER A 152 -41.48 -19.19 0.47
C SER A 152 -41.69 -18.82 1.94
N GLY A 153 -41.73 -17.52 2.28
CA GLY A 153 -41.98 -17.07 3.65
C GLY A 153 -43.39 -17.41 4.17
N GLU A 154 -44.40 -17.31 3.32
CA GLU A 154 -45.82 -17.56 3.65
C GLU A 154 -46.13 -19.06 3.80
N MET A 155 -45.50 -19.91 2.96
CA MET A 155 -45.56 -21.37 3.12
C MET A 155 -44.86 -21.85 4.39
N ASN A 156 -43.71 -21.26 4.73
CA ASN A 156 -43.00 -21.60 5.95
C ASN A 156 -43.75 -21.08 7.20
N ALA A 157 -44.22 -19.82 7.20
CA ALA A 157 -44.98 -19.25 8.31
C ALA A 157 -46.28 -20.01 8.63
N SER A 158 -47.00 -20.49 7.60
CA SER A 158 -48.20 -21.32 7.78
C SER A 158 -47.89 -22.74 8.30
N LYS A 159 -46.70 -23.28 8.02
CA LYS A 159 -46.22 -24.55 8.58
C LYS A 159 -45.90 -24.42 10.07
N TYR A 160 -45.23 -23.34 10.47
CA TYR A 160 -44.88 -23.10 11.87
C TYR A 160 -46.10 -22.79 12.73
N SER A 161 -47.05 -21.99 12.24
CA SER A 161 -48.28 -21.67 12.99
C SER A 161 -49.17 -22.89 13.24
N ARG A 162 -49.21 -23.85 12.31
CA ARG A 162 -49.90 -25.13 12.53
C ARG A 162 -49.23 -26.01 13.59
N ARG A 163 -47.89 -26.12 13.58
CA ARG A 163 -47.14 -26.85 14.61
C ARG A 163 -47.35 -26.27 16.01
N LEU A 164 -47.38 -24.94 16.14
CA LEU A 164 -47.60 -24.28 17.43
C LEU A 164 -48.98 -24.58 18.02
N LYS A 165 -50.03 -24.66 17.19
CA LYS A 165 -51.37 -25.03 17.65
C LYS A 165 -51.44 -26.49 18.10
N ASP A 166 -50.80 -27.38 17.34
CA ASP A 166 -50.75 -28.81 17.65
C ASP A 166 -50.03 -29.11 18.98
N GLU A 167 -48.92 -28.41 19.26
CA GLU A 167 -48.24 -28.51 20.56
C GLU A 167 -49.05 -27.86 21.69
N LEU A 168 -49.82 -26.80 21.42
CA LEU A 168 -50.64 -26.14 22.43
C LEU A 168 -51.82 -27.03 22.86
N ASP A 169 -52.53 -27.65 21.90
CA ASP A 169 -53.61 -28.59 22.19
C ASP A 169 -53.10 -29.81 22.98
N ARG A 170 -51.88 -30.27 22.72
CA ARG A 170 -51.25 -31.39 23.45
C ARG A 170 -50.87 -31.05 24.88
N LEU A 171 -50.68 -29.77 25.21
CA LEU A 171 -50.34 -29.30 26.56
C LEU A 171 -51.57 -28.93 27.39
N GLU A 172 -52.74 -28.78 26.76
CA GLU A 172 -54.00 -28.43 27.43
C GLU A 172 -54.84 -29.67 27.82
N THR A 173 -54.55 -30.85 27.25
CA THR A 173 -55.09 -32.16 27.67
C THR A 173 -54.17 -32.91 28.63
#